data_AF-A0A0G0HHZ7-F1
#
_entry.id   AF-A0A0G0HHZ7-F1
#
_cell.length_a   1.000
_cell.length_b   1.000
_cell.length_c   1.000
_cell.angle_alpha   90.00
_cell.angle_beta   90.00
_cell.angle_gamma   90.00
#
_symmetry.space_group_name_H-M   'P 1'
#
loop_
_entity.id
_entity.type
_entity.pdbx_description
1 polymer ?
#
loop_
_entity_poly.entity_id
_entity_poly.type
_entity_poly.pdbx_seq_one_letter_code
_entity_poly.pdbx_strand_id
1 'polypeptide(L)'
;MFVPIILTLIYICFFIFDFSVRSNLAQLTNIDYFDTHEQLLTQTPIIFIIGNPNQKAITGIHIALMRKSIQKSDFVVLEAFDEAGQKLAHKEVNDYTLPNGFGEFYIAFGKKLRNKEIEVQVSKKYEQNTVLIQQADTSSFKSSIERNYGHYDSFYDTKPVQITFPKNKYKVNILGSYTFGDMIANVYNHFTQRPSFYYAYISTTIILLLIGGTSVGFLIY
;
A
#
# COMPACT_ATOMS: atom_id res chain seq x y z
N MET A 1 0.21 22.84 34.87
CA MET A 1 1.10 21.73 34.48
C MET A 1 0.43 20.64 33.62
N PHE A 2 -0.90 20.52 33.58
CA PHE A 2 -1.58 19.41 32.88
C PHE A 2 -1.85 19.61 31.38
N VAL A 3 -1.94 20.85 30.91
CA VAL A 3 -2.31 21.15 29.51
C VAL A 3 -1.32 20.55 28.48
N PRO A 4 0.02 20.65 28.65
CA PRO A 4 0.97 20.03 27.71
C PRO A 4 0.91 18.50 27.68
N ILE A 5 0.62 17.87 28.82
CA ILE A 5 0.50 16.41 28.95
C ILE A 5 -0.76 15.94 28.22
N ILE A 6 -1.88 16.65 28.42
CA ILE A 6 -3.16 16.34 27.76
C ILE A 6 -3.03 16.52 26.24
N LEU A 7 -2.41 17.61 25.77
CA LEU A 7 -2.18 17.84 24.34
C LEU A 7 -1.27 16.77 23.72
N THR A 8 -0.22 16.36 24.43
CA THR A 8 0.67 15.26 24.00
C THR A 8 -0.09 13.93 23.90
N LEU A 9 -0.93 13.60 24.88
CA LEU A 9 -1.74 12.39 24.85
C LEU A 9 -2.73 12.39 23.68
N ILE A 10 -3.43 13.51 23.46
CA ILE A 10 -4.35 13.66 22.32
C ILE A 10 -3.60 13.48 21.00
N TYR A 11 -2.44 14.10 20.85
CA TYR A 11 -1.59 13.93 19.67
C TYR A 11 -1.17 12.47 19.45
N ILE A 12 -0.72 11.78 20.50
CA ILE A 12 -0.35 10.35 20.42
C ILE A 12 -1.55 9.49 20.02
N CYS A 13 -2.74 9.75 20.55
CA CYS A 13 -3.95 9.02 20.17
C CYS A 13 -4.31 9.23 18.69
N PHE A 14 -4.29 10.47 18.20
CA PHE A 14 -4.54 10.75 16.78
C PHE A 14 -3.47 10.12 15.89
N PHE A 15 -2.21 10.17 16.31
CA PHE A 15 -1.11 9.55 15.59
C PHE A 15 -1.26 8.02 15.51
N ILE A 16 -1.59 7.35 16.62
CA ILE A 16 -1.83 5.89 16.64
C ILE A 16 -3.03 5.52 15.75
N PHE A 17 -4.09 6.33 15.77
CA PHE A 17 -5.27 6.11 14.93
C PHE A 17 -4.94 6.27 13.44
N ASP A 18 -4.36 7.41 13.04
CA ASP A 18 -3.94 7.68 11.67
C ASP A 18 -2.97 6.60 11.18
N PHE A 19 -2.02 6.21 12.04
CA PHE A 19 -1.10 5.11 11.77
C PHE A 19 -1.84 3.79 11.54
N SER A 20 -2.76 3.40 12.41
CA SER A 20 -3.50 2.14 12.27
C SER A 20 -4.27 2.07 10.95
N VAL A 21 -4.82 3.20 10.50
CA VAL A 21 -5.50 3.29 9.21
C VAL A 21 -4.50 3.15 8.06
N ARG A 22 -3.44 3.98 8.04
CA ARG A 22 -2.42 3.97 6.98
C ARG A 22 -1.65 2.66 6.89
N SER A 23 -1.38 2.03 8.03
CA SER A 23 -0.66 0.76 8.11
C SER A 23 -1.45 -0.42 7.58
N ASN A 24 -2.74 -0.28 7.21
CA ASN A 24 -3.56 -1.37 6.66
C ASN A 24 -3.74 -1.29 5.12
N LEU A 25 -3.27 -0.22 4.49
CA LEU A 25 -3.33 0.03 3.04
C LEU A 25 -1.94 0.36 2.47
N ALA A 26 -0.92 -0.23 3.08
CA ALA A 26 0.46 -0.05 2.69
C ALA A 26 0.74 -0.72 1.34
N GLN A 27 1.37 0.01 0.43
CA GLN A 27 1.85 -0.60 -0.82
C GLN A 27 3.07 -1.49 -0.54
N LEU A 28 2.94 -2.78 -0.84
CA LEU A 28 3.98 -3.80 -0.61
C LEU A 28 4.82 -4.08 -1.87
N THR A 29 4.43 -3.52 -3.02
CA THR A 29 5.14 -3.64 -4.29
C THR A 29 5.84 -2.34 -4.65
N ASN A 30 7.05 -2.46 -5.17
CA ASN A 30 7.80 -1.33 -5.72
C ASN A 30 8.06 -1.60 -7.21
N ILE A 31 7.03 -1.39 -8.02
CA ILE A 31 7.08 -1.58 -9.46
C ILE A 31 6.64 -0.28 -10.12
N ASP A 32 7.53 0.32 -10.90
CA ASP A 32 7.17 1.40 -11.81
C ASP A 32 6.63 0.81 -13.10
N TYR A 33 5.43 1.24 -13.46
CA TYR A 33 4.71 0.78 -14.64
C TYR A 33 4.75 1.84 -15.73
N PHE A 34 5.05 1.41 -16.95
CA PHE A 34 4.84 2.21 -18.15
C PHE A 34 3.55 1.73 -18.82
N ASP A 35 2.57 2.63 -18.93
CA ASP A 35 1.29 2.32 -19.55
C ASP A 35 1.51 2.02 -21.04
N THR A 36 1.04 0.85 -21.50
CA THR A 36 1.23 0.43 -22.90
C THR A 36 -0.06 0.52 -23.69
N HIS A 37 -1.05 -0.32 -23.38
CA HIS A 37 -2.32 -0.40 -24.08
C HIS A 37 -3.43 -0.96 -23.20
N GLU A 38 -4.66 -0.77 -23.64
CA GLU A 38 -5.87 -1.19 -22.94
C GLU A 38 -6.28 -2.59 -23.41
N GLN A 39 -6.67 -3.47 -22.48
CA GLN A 39 -7.25 -4.77 -22.80
C GLN A 39 -8.70 -4.84 -22.29
N LEU A 40 -9.60 -5.43 -23.08
CA LEU A 40 -10.95 -5.77 -22.61
C LEU A 40 -10.89 -6.84 -21.53
N LEU A 41 -11.55 -6.59 -20.40
CA LEU A 41 -11.75 -7.60 -19.36
C LEU A 41 -12.94 -8.49 -19.76
N THR A 42 -12.74 -9.80 -19.72
CA THR A 42 -13.71 -10.83 -20.12
C THR A 42 -13.90 -11.86 -19.00
N GLN A 43 -14.75 -12.86 -19.20
CA GLN A 43 -14.97 -14.00 -18.31
C GLN A 43 -13.72 -14.87 -18.19
N THR A 44 -12.89 -14.92 -19.23
CA THR A 44 -11.58 -15.56 -19.16
C THR A 44 -10.70 -14.76 -18.21
N PRO A 45 -10.27 -15.34 -17.08
CA PRO A 45 -9.56 -14.59 -16.07
C PRO A 45 -8.18 -14.16 -16.55
N ILE A 46 -7.84 -12.94 -16.18
CA ILE A 46 -6.46 -12.46 -16.16
C ILE A 46 -5.83 -12.96 -14.88
N ILE A 47 -4.67 -13.59 -15.02
CA ILE A 47 -3.97 -14.26 -13.92
C ILE A 47 -2.65 -13.54 -13.66
N PHE A 48 -2.36 -13.30 -12.38
CA PHE A 48 -1.04 -12.91 -11.91
C PHE A 48 -0.74 -13.58 -10.57
N ILE A 49 0.55 -13.82 -10.32
CA ILE A 49 1.03 -14.58 -9.17
C ILE A 49 1.78 -13.63 -8.25
N ILE A 50 1.42 -13.67 -6.97
CA ILE A 50 2.03 -12.86 -5.92
C ILE A 50 3.01 -13.75 -5.13
N GLY A 51 4.30 -13.49 -5.26
CA GLY A 51 5.36 -14.09 -4.46
C GLY A 51 5.62 -13.32 -3.17
N ASN A 52 5.20 -13.87 -2.04
CA ASN A 52 5.27 -13.31 -0.69
C ASN A 52 6.11 -14.18 0.26
N PRO A 53 7.42 -14.34 0.02
CA PRO A 53 8.28 -15.24 0.79
C PRO A 53 8.34 -14.89 2.29
N ASN A 54 8.05 -13.64 2.64
CA ASN A 54 8.05 -13.12 4.01
C ASN A 54 6.68 -13.19 4.69
N GLN A 55 5.65 -13.74 4.03
CA GLN A 55 4.30 -13.90 4.58
C GLN A 55 3.71 -12.60 5.14
N LYS A 56 3.98 -11.49 4.46
CA LYS A 56 3.35 -10.19 4.76
C LYS A 56 1.83 -10.33 4.67
N ALA A 57 1.12 -9.61 5.51
CA ALA A 57 -0.34 -9.59 5.47
C ALA A 57 -0.81 -8.74 4.29
N ILE A 58 -1.30 -9.39 3.24
CA ILE A 58 -1.89 -8.78 2.05
C ILE A 58 -3.36 -8.51 2.33
N THR A 59 -3.82 -7.28 2.10
CA THR A 59 -5.18 -6.80 2.41
C THR A 59 -6.02 -6.55 1.17
N GLY A 60 -5.39 -6.32 0.02
CA GLY A 60 -6.07 -6.09 -1.24
C GLY A 60 -5.09 -5.76 -2.36
N ILE A 61 -5.65 -5.28 -3.46
CA ILE A 61 -4.89 -4.85 -4.64
C ILE A 61 -5.38 -3.49 -5.11
N HIS A 62 -4.47 -2.74 -5.70
CA HIS A 62 -4.77 -1.64 -6.62
C HIS A 62 -4.64 -2.17 -8.04
N ILE A 63 -5.68 -1.98 -8.83
CA ILE A 63 -5.69 -2.42 -10.23
C ILE A 63 -6.21 -1.29 -11.11
N ALA A 64 -5.52 -1.00 -12.19
CA ALA A 64 -5.92 0.06 -13.12
C ALA A 64 -7.04 -0.44 -14.04
N LEU A 65 -8.27 -0.16 -13.65
CA LEU A 65 -9.48 -0.49 -14.38
C LEU A 65 -10.17 0.78 -14.87
N MET A 66 -10.82 0.70 -16.02
CA MET A 66 -11.63 1.76 -16.58
C MET A 66 -12.94 1.20 -17.08
N ARG A 67 -14.01 1.94 -16.82
CA ARG A 67 -15.33 1.65 -17.37
C ARG A 67 -15.56 2.44 -18.64
N LYS A 68 -15.85 1.74 -19.74
CA LYS A 68 -16.11 2.35 -21.06
C LYS A 68 -17.59 2.43 -21.40
N SER A 69 -18.38 1.43 -21.01
CA SER A 69 -19.81 1.40 -21.25
C SER A 69 -20.53 0.55 -20.21
N ILE A 70 -21.68 1.01 -19.73
CA ILE A 70 -22.59 0.24 -18.88
C ILE A 70 -23.93 0.13 -19.57
N GLN A 71 -24.45 -1.09 -19.66
CA GLN A 71 -25.80 -1.37 -20.14
C GLN A 71 -26.67 -1.96 -19.04
N LYS A 72 -26.09 -2.79 -18.15
CA LYS A 72 -26.82 -3.54 -17.10
C LYS A 72 -25.97 -3.67 -15.84
N SER A 73 -26.55 -4.23 -14.78
CA SER A 73 -25.78 -4.59 -13.59
C SER A 73 -24.86 -5.77 -13.90
N ASP A 74 -23.55 -5.55 -13.82
CA ASP A 74 -22.51 -6.55 -13.99
C ASP A 74 -21.34 -6.25 -13.04
N PHE A 75 -20.45 -7.22 -12.87
CA PHE A 75 -19.44 -7.22 -11.83
C PHE A 75 -18.07 -7.58 -12.39
N VAL A 76 -17.04 -6.95 -11.84
CA VAL A 76 -15.66 -7.45 -11.86
C VAL A 76 -15.51 -8.41 -10.69
N VAL A 77 -15.02 -9.61 -10.97
CA VAL A 77 -14.76 -10.65 -9.98
C VAL A 77 -13.27 -10.72 -9.74
N LEU A 78 -12.89 -10.64 -8.48
CA LEU A 78 -11.54 -10.87 -7.98
C LEU A 78 -11.53 -12.13 -7.14
N GLU A 79 -10.73 -13.11 -7.52
CA GLU A 79 -10.51 -14.33 -6.74
C GLU A 79 -9.03 -14.49 -6.42
N ALA A 80 -8.75 -15.00 -5.23
CA ALA A 80 -7.39 -15.34 -4.80
C ALA A 80 -7.35 -16.80 -4.36
N PHE A 81 -6.28 -17.50 -4.73
CA PHE A 81 -6.06 -18.91 -4.45
C PHE A 81 -4.69 -19.12 -3.83
N ASP A 82 -4.54 -20.18 -3.03
CA ASP A 82 -3.24 -20.61 -2.52
C ASP A 82 -2.52 -21.56 -3.48
N GLU A 83 -1.33 -21.99 -3.08
CA GLU A 83 -0.48 -22.95 -3.79
C GLU A 83 -1.16 -24.30 -4.05
N ALA A 84 -2.16 -24.68 -3.24
CA ALA A 84 -2.92 -25.92 -3.40
C ALA A 84 -4.18 -25.72 -4.26
N GLY A 85 -4.43 -24.50 -4.76
CA GLY A 85 -5.64 -24.14 -5.49
C GLY A 85 -6.86 -23.93 -4.60
N GLN A 86 -6.71 -23.86 -3.28
CA GLN A 86 -7.80 -23.53 -2.37
C GLN A 86 -8.11 -22.04 -2.47
N LYS A 87 -9.40 -21.73 -2.59
CA LYS A 87 -9.89 -20.35 -2.63
C LYS A 87 -9.61 -19.64 -1.30
N LEU A 88 -8.74 -18.64 -1.35
CA LEU A 88 -8.43 -17.75 -0.24
C LEU A 88 -9.45 -16.62 -0.14
N ALA A 89 -9.76 -15.93 -1.24
CA ALA A 89 -10.68 -14.80 -1.22
C ALA A 89 -11.54 -14.74 -2.49
N HIS A 90 -12.71 -14.12 -2.36
CA HIS A 90 -13.63 -13.84 -3.44
C HIS A 90 -14.27 -12.48 -3.20
N LYS A 91 -14.24 -11.62 -4.22
CA LYS A 91 -14.84 -10.30 -4.16
C LYS A 91 -15.47 -9.95 -5.50
N GLU A 92 -16.74 -9.57 -5.45
CA GLU A 92 -17.43 -8.94 -6.57
C GLU A 92 -17.45 -7.43 -6.37
N VAL A 93 -17.11 -6.70 -7.42
CA VAL A 93 -17.15 -5.24 -7.49
C VAL A 93 -18.12 -4.87 -8.59
N ASN A 94 -19.11 -4.06 -8.26
CA ASN A 94 -20.09 -3.61 -9.24
C ASN A 94 -19.43 -2.64 -10.23
N ASP A 95 -19.65 -2.80 -11.53
CA ASP A 95 -19.08 -1.91 -12.55
C ASP A 95 -19.52 -0.44 -12.37
N TYR A 96 -20.66 -0.19 -11.71
CA TYR A 96 -21.11 1.16 -11.40
C TYR A 96 -20.13 1.93 -10.51
N THR A 97 -19.29 1.24 -9.73
CA THR A 97 -18.28 1.89 -8.85
C THR A 97 -16.94 2.13 -9.54
N LEU A 98 -16.75 1.61 -10.75
CA LEU A 98 -15.51 1.79 -11.49
C LEU A 98 -15.40 3.20 -12.09
N PRO A 99 -14.18 3.76 -12.17
CA PRO A 99 -13.96 5.09 -12.74
C PRO A 99 -14.17 5.09 -14.26
N ASN A 100 -14.55 6.26 -14.81
CA ASN A 100 -14.72 6.48 -16.25
C ASN A 100 -13.40 6.70 -17.02
N GLY A 101 -12.27 6.77 -16.31
CA GLY A 101 -10.92 6.85 -16.87
C GLY A 101 -10.02 5.85 -16.14
N PHE A 102 -8.82 5.60 -16.65
CA PHE A 102 -7.87 4.78 -15.91
C PHE A 102 -7.45 5.48 -14.61
N GLY A 103 -7.69 4.78 -13.51
CA GLY A 103 -7.21 5.13 -12.19
C GLY A 103 -6.96 3.84 -11.42
N GLU A 104 -6.05 3.87 -10.46
CA GLU A 104 -5.86 2.74 -9.56
C GLU A 104 -7.12 2.57 -8.70
N PHE A 105 -7.83 1.47 -8.92
CA PHE A 105 -9.01 1.13 -8.17
C PHE A 105 -8.66 0.11 -7.10
N TYR A 106 -8.96 0.43 -5.84
CA TYR A 106 -8.73 -0.46 -4.72
C TYR A 106 -9.80 -1.54 -4.64
N ILE A 107 -9.36 -2.81 -4.60
CA ILE A 107 -10.21 -3.95 -4.30
C ILE A 107 -9.68 -4.67 -3.07
N ALA A 108 -10.45 -4.62 -1.97
CA ALA A 108 -10.15 -5.32 -0.74
C ALA A 108 -10.46 -6.82 -0.87
N PHE A 109 -9.57 -7.68 -0.34
CA PHE A 109 -9.85 -9.11 -0.19
C PHE A 109 -10.83 -9.41 0.98
N GLY A 110 -11.14 -8.41 1.81
CA GLY A 110 -12.02 -8.55 2.98
C GLY A 110 -11.36 -9.23 4.19
N LYS A 111 -10.19 -9.84 4.03
CA LYS A 111 -9.36 -10.41 5.10
C LYS A 111 -7.87 -10.31 4.75
N LYS A 112 -7.01 -10.52 5.75
CA LYS A 112 -5.55 -10.54 5.59
C LYS A 112 -5.08 -11.90 5.08
N LEU A 113 -4.40 -11.94 3.93
CA LEU A 113 -3.79 -13.13 3.34
C LEU A 113 -2.30 -13.17 3.68
N ARG A 114 -1.74 -14.33 4.06
CA ARG A 114 -0.33 -14.45 4.52
C ARG A 114 0.43 -15.62 3.85
N ASN A 115 -0.02 -16.07 2.70
CA ASN A 115 0.57 -17.22 2.01
C ASN A 115 1.88 -16.82 1.31
N LYS A 116 2.74 -17.82 1.07
CA LYS A 116 4.02 -17.60 0.38
C LYS A 116 3.82 -17.32 -1.09
N GLU A 117 2.87 -18.00 -1.72
CA GLU A 117 2.42 -17.69 -3.06
C GLU A 117 0.89 -17.58 -3.09
N ILE A 118 0.39 -16.59 -3.85
CA ILE A 118 -1.04 -16.35 -4.03
C ILE A 118 -1.29 -16.14 -5.52
N GLU A 119 -2.11 -16.99 -6.13
CA GLU A 119 -2.62 -16.74 -7.47
C GLU A 119 -3.83 -15.82 -7.39
N VAL A 120 -3.84 -14.76 -8.18
CA VAL A 120 -4.97 -13.83 -8.26
C VAL A 120 -5.55 -13.84 -9.67
N GLN A 121 -6.86 -13.97 -9.73
CA GLN A 121 -7.65 -13.98 -10.95
C GLN A 121 -8.60 -12.79 -10.99
N VAL A 122 -8.63 -12.08 -12.11
CA VAL A 122 -9.54 -10.97 -12.36
C VAL A 122 -10.34 -11.24 -13.63
N SER A 123 -11.66 -11.20 -13.55
CA SER A 123 -12.54 -11.46 -14.69
C SER A 123 -13.83 -10.65 -14.62
N LYS A 124 -14.61 -10.69 -15.70
CA LYS A 124 -16.01 -10.26 -15.73
C LYS A 124 -16.92 -11.41 -15.34
N LYS A 125 -18.00 -11.10 -14.62
CA LYS A 125 -19.03 -12.08 -14.29
C LYS A 125 -19.92 -12.41 -15.49
N TYR A 126 -20.50 -11.39 -16.13
CA TYR A 126 -21.50 -11.58 -17.19
C TYR A 126 -21.17 -10.95 -18.54
N GLU A 127 -20.09 -10.16 -18.66
CA GLU A 127 -19.70 -9.45 -19.89
C GLU A 127 -20.78 -8.52 -20.48
N GLN A 128 -21.71 -8.05 -19.65
CA GLN A 128 -22.78 -7.15 -20.12
C GLN A 128 -22.32 -5.70 -20.25
N ASN A 129 -21.19 -5.36 -19.62
CA ASN A 129 -20.58 -4.05 -19.63
C ASN A 129 -19.14 -4.11 -20.14
N THR A 130 -18.68 -3.02 -20.74
CA THR A 130 -17.31 -2.89 -21.23
C THR A 130 -16.42 -2.28 -20.15
N VAL A 131 -15.60 -3.13 -19.54
CA VAL A 131 -14.54 -2.74 -18.60
C VAL A 131 -13.20 -3.05 -19.23
N LEU A 132 -12.29 -2.09 -19.20
CA LEU A 132 -10.93 -2.22 -19.69
C LEU A 132 -9.96 -2.30 -18.50
N ILE A 133 -8.88 -3.03 -18.70
CA ILE A 133 -7.75 -3.12 -17.78
C ILE A 133 -6.49 -2.58 -18.47
N GLN A 134 -5.68 -1.83 -17.73
CA GLN A 134 -4.45 -1.26 -18.24
C GLN A 134 -3.35 -2.33 -18.28
N GLN A 135 -2.89 -2.67 -19.49
CA GLN A 135 -1.62 -3.37 -19.63
C GLN A 135 -0.47 -2.39 -19.43
N ALA A 136 0.63 -2.91 -18.90
CA ALA A 136 1.81 -2.11 -18.62
C ALA A 136 3.08 -2.91 -18.89
N ASP A 137 4.19 -2.23 -19.09
CA ASP A 137 5.52 -2.84 -19.14
C ASP A 137 6.37 -2.39 -17.95
N THR A 138 7.36 -3.21 -17.63
CA THR A 138 8.37 -3.00 -16.59
C THR A 138 9.79 -2.99 -17.18
N SER A 139 9.93 -3.07 -18.52
CA SER A 139 11.21 -3.28 -19.23
C SER A 139 12.19 -2.09 -19.16
N SER A 140 11.71 -0.87 -18.99
CA SER A 140 12.55 0.33 -18.79
C SER A 140 13.02 0.52 -17.35
N PHE A 141 12.64 -0.35 -16.42
CA PHE A 141 13.17 -0.31 -15.06
C PHE A 141 14.51 -1.04 -15.00
N LYS A 142 15.62 -0.29 -15.05
CA LYS A 142 16.74 -0.67 -14.20
C LYS A 142 16.17 -0.68 -12.80
N SER A 143 16.34 -1.76 -12.05
CA SER A 143 16.30 -1.72 -10.59
C SER A 143 17.38 -0.75 -10.12
N SER A 144 17.18 0.55 -10.35
CA SER A 144 17.71 1.50 -9.44
C SER A 144 16.97 1.17 -8.16
N ILE A 145 17.73 0.63 -7.22
CA ILE A 145 17.58 1.03 -5.83
C ILE A 145 17.89 2.55 -5.78
N GLU A 146 17.29 3.37 -6.65
CA GLU A 146 17.00 4.75 -6.37
C GLU A 146 15.92 4.65 -5.32
N ARG A 147 16.44 4.45 -4.12
CA ARG A 147 15.90 4.96 -2.87
C ARG A 147 14.99 6.13 -3.25
N ASN A 148 13.68 5.90 -3.22
CA ASN A 148 12.68 6.97 -3.33
C ASN A 148 12.90 7.85 -2.08
N TYR A 149 13.87 8.75 -2.20
CA TYR A 149 14.30 9.69 -1.20
C TYR A 149 13.42 10.90 -1.35
N GLY A 150 12.24 10.89 -0.75
CA GLY A 150 11.39 12.08 -0.88
C GLY A 150 10.22 12.17 0.06
N HIS A 151 9.55 11.07 0.38
CA HIS A 151 8.28 11.17 1.07
C HIS A 151 8.33 10.53 2.45
N TYR A 152 8.07 11.36 3.47
CA TYR A 152 7.86 10.95 4.86
C TYR A 152 6.80 9.84 4.98
N ASP A 153 5.95 9.71 3.97
CA ASP A 153 4.84 8.76 3.87
C ASP A 153 5.18 7.43 3.19
N SER A 154 6.36 7.27 2.56
CA SER A 154 6.74 5.99 1.92
C SER A 154 7.47 5.12 2.93
N PHE A 155 6.75 4.21 3.57
CA PHE A 155 7.35 3.14 4.36
C PHE A 155 8.24 2.28 3.45
N TYR A 156 9.54 2.20 3.72
CA TYR A 156 10.44 1.31 2.99
C TYR A 156 10.04 -0.14 3.32
N ASP A 157 9.46 -0.87 2.37
CA ASP A 157 9.36 -2.31 2.55
C ASP A 157 10.70 -2.96 2.21
N THR A 158 11.45 -3.31 3.25
CA THR A 158 12.69 -4.11 3.11
C THR A 158 12.42 -5.54 2.65
N LYS A 159 11.16 -5.95 2.59
CA LYS A 159 10.69 -7.29 2.27
C LYS A 159 9.57 -7.21 1.23
N PRO A 160 9.85 -6.65 0.03
CA PRO A 160 8.81 -6.42 -0.97
C PRO A 160 8.22 -7.76 -1.44
N VAL A 161 6.96 -7.68 -1.83
CA VAL A 161 6.26 -8.76 -2.51
C VAL A 161 6.53 -8.66 -4.01
N GLN A 162 6.70 -9.79 -4.68
CA GLN A 162 6.93 -9.86 -6.13
C GLN A 162 5.62 -10.18 -6.86
N ILE A 163 5.45 -9.63 -8.06
CA ILE A 163 4.34 -10.01 -8.96
C ILE A 163 4.94 -10.62 -10.23
N THR A 164 4.44 -11.80 -10.59
CA THR A 164 4.77 -12.49 -11.84
C THR A 164 3.54 -12.60 -12.72
N PHE A 165 3.72 -12.32 -14.01
CA PHE A 165 2.65 -12.39 -15.00
C PHE A 165 2.94 -13.52 -16.00
N PRO A 166 2.12 -14.58 -16.05
CA PRO A 166 2.37 -15.71 -16.96
C PRO A 166 2.26 -15.39 -18.46
N LYS A 167 1.48 -14.36 -18.82
CA LYS A 167 1.22 -13.99 -20.22
C LYS A 167 1.49 -12.51 -20.48
N ASN A 168 0.53 -11.67 -20.12
CA ASN A 168 0.59 -10.21 -20.31
C ASN A 168 0.80 -9.55 -18.95
N LYS A 169 1.52 -8.42 -18.94
CA LYS A 169 1.75 -7.61 -17.75
C LYS A 169 0.65 -6.56 -17.60
N TYR A 170 0.23 -6.32 -16.36
CA TYR A 170 -0.83 -5.37 -16.03
C TYR A 170 -0.39 -4.45 -14.89
N LYS A 171 -0.94 -3.24 -14.87
CA LYS A 171 -0.68 -2.27 -13.80
C LYS A 171 -1.46 -2.67 -12.54
N VAL A 172 -0.78 -3.39 -11.65
CA VAL A 172 -1.32 -3.94 -10.41
C VAL A 172 -0.36 -3.68 -9.26
N ASN A 173 -0.83 -3.04 -8.19
CA ASN A 173 -0.06 -2.87 -6.97
C ASN A 173 -0.66 -3.72 -5.85
N ILE A 174 0.19 -4.37 -5.04
CA ILE A 174 -0.27 -5.17 -3.90
C ILE A 174 -0.30 -4.29 -2.67
N LEU A 175 -1.44 -4.31 -1.97
CA LEU A 175 -1.59 -3.65 -0.70
C LEU A 175 -1.58 -4.65 0.45
N GLY A 176 -1.07 -4.21 1.59
CA GLY A 176 -1.03 -5.00 2.79
C GLY A 176 -0.96 -4.18 4.05
N SER A 177 -0.52 -4.83 5.11
CA SER A 177 -0.34 -4.17 6.40
C SER A 177 1.08 -4.23 6.92
N TYR A 178 1.59 -3.08 7.36
CA TYR A 178 2.84 -3.01 8.10
C TYR A 178 2.65 -3.51 9.54
N THR A 179 3.67 -4.19 10.02
CA THR A 179 3.81 -4.56 11.41
C THR A 179 4.52 -3.45 12.19
N PHE A 180 4.42 -3.48 13.52
CA PHE A 180 5.19 -2.60 14.38
C PHE A 180 6.72 -2.76 14.17
N GLY A 181 7.17 -3.98 13.85
CA GLY A 181 8.57 -4.22 13.50
C GLY A 181 9.01 -3.49 12.23
N ASP A 182 8.14 -3.46 11.20
CA ASP A 182 8.40 -2.71 9.97
C ASP A 182 8.51 -1.20 10.25
N MET A 183 7.76 -0.69 11.22
CA MET A 183 7.85 0.70 11.66
C MET A 183 9.19 1.00 12.33
N ILE A 184 9.63 0.19 13.29
CA ILE A 184 10.94 0.39 13.95
C ILE A 184 12.06 0.34 12.92
N ALA A 185 12.00 -0.63 12.01
CA ALA A 185 12.97 -0.76 10.93
C ALA A 185 12.99 0.51 10.04
N ASN A 186 11.82 1.06 9.70
CA ASN A 186 11.71 2.29 8.92
C ASN A 186 12.26 3.52 9.66
N VAL A 187 11.91 3.67 10.94
CA VAL A 187 12.43 4.75 11.79
C VAL A 187 13.95 4.65 11.86
N TYR A 188 14.49 3.47 12.15
CA TYR A 188 15.93 3.21 12.19
C TYR A 188 16.62 3.52 10.85
N ASN A 189 16.04 3.08 9.74
CA ASN A 189 16.54 3.39 8.40
C ASN A 189 16.55 4.90 8.13
N HIS A 190 15.53 5.62 8.59
CA HIS A 190 15.46 7.06 8.40
C HIS A 190 16.48 7.81 9.28
N PHE A 191 16.69 7.38 10.53
CA PHE A 191 17.77 7.87 11.40
C PHE A 191 19.16 7.67 10.77
N THR A 192 19.42 6.49 10.20
CA THR A 192 20.71 6.17 9.58
C THR A 192 20.94 6.90 8.27
N GLN A 193 19.89 7.25 7.52
CA GLN A 193 20.00 7.99 6.26
C GLN A 193 20.22 9.50 6.45
N ARG A 194 19.68 10.10 7.51
CA ARG A 194 19.80 11.54 7.79
C ARG A 194 20.28 11.82 9.22
N PRO A 195 21.46 11.31 9.63
CA PRO A 195 21.90 11.38 11.01
C PRO A 195 22.01 12.83 11.50
N SER A 196 22.52 13.75 10.67
CA SER A 196 22.72 15.15 11.03
C SER A 196 21.42 15.90 11.36
N PHE A 197 20.34 15.64 10.62
CA PHE A 197 19.02 16.22 10.91
C PHE A 197 18.51 15.78 12.28
N TYR A 198 18.61 14.49 12.58
CA TYR A 198 18.16 13.95 13.87
C TYR A 198 19.04 14.39 15.04
N TYR A 199 20.35 14.49 14.84
CA TYR A 199 21.24 15.09 15.83
C TYR A 199 20.81 16.52 16.15
N ALA A 200 20.56 17.36 15.14
CA ALA A 200 20.10 18.74 15.33
C ALA A 200 18.73 18.80 16.02
N TYR A 201 17.78 17.96 15.61
CA TYR A 201 16.44 17.88 16.22
C TYR A 201 16.49 17.44 17.69
N ILE A 202 17.25 16.39 18.01
CA ILE A 202 17.38 15.89 19.40
C ILE A 202 18.09 16.93 20.27
N SER A 203 19.19 17.51 19.79
CA SER A 203 19.94 18.51 20.55
C SER A 203 19.13 19.79 20.77
N THR A 204 18.38 20.29 19.78
CA THR A 204 17.46 21.43 19.96
C THR A 204 16.32 21.11 20.94
N THR A 205 15.77 19.90 20.90
CA THR A 205 14.74 19.46 21.85
C THR A 205 15.29 19.40 23.28
N ILE A 206 16.49 18.86 23.48
CA ILE A 206 17.17 18.82 24.79
C ILE A 206 17.44 20.25 25.29
N ILE A 207 17.95 21.13 24.43
CA ILE A 207 18.21 22.53 24.78
C ILE A 207 16.91 23.24 25.20
N LEU A 208 15.82 23.05 24.46
CA LEU A 208 14.52 23.62 24.79
C LEU A 208 13.94 23.07 26.10
N LEU A 209 14.10 21.77 26.38
CA LEU A 209 13.66 21.17 27.65
C LEU A 209 14.48 21.67 28.84
N LEU A 210 15.80 21.84 28.65
CA LEU A 210 16.69 22.39 29.69
C LEU A 210 16.42 23.89 29.94
N ILE A 211 16.24 24.70 28.90
CA ILE A 211 15.95 26.14 29.02
C ILE A 211 14.50 26.40 29.47
N GLY A 212 13.55 25.59 29.01
CA GLY A 212 12.15 25.63 29.47
C GLY A 212 12.00 25.16 30.91
N GLY A 213 12.84 24.23 31.37
CA GLY A 213 12.92 23.81 32.78
C GLY A 213 13.52 24.88 33.70
N THR A 214 14.51 25.64 33.23
CA THR A 214 15.14 26.71 34.03
C THR A 214 14.28 27.97 34.15
N SER A 215 13.42 28.26 33.17
CA SER A 215 12.49 29.40 33.23
C SER A 215 11.29 29.18 34.16
N VAL A 216 10.93 27.94 34.48
CA VAL A 216 9.96 27.62 35.54
C VAL A 216 10.62 27.62 36.93
N GLY A 217 11.91 27.28 37.03
CA GLY A 217 12.68 27.34 38.29
C GLY A 217 12.99 28.76 38.77
N PHE A 218 13.04 29.75 37.88
CA PHE A 218 13.30 31.16 38.23
C PHE A 218 12.06 31.99 38.61
N LEU A 219 10.86 31.44 38.41
CA LEU A 219 9.57 32.06 38.81
C LEU A 219 9.05 31.54 40.16
N ILE A 220 9.80 30.66 40.83
CA ILE A 220 9.50 30.09 42.16
C ILE A 220 10.63 30.40 43.17
N TYR A 221 11.34 31.52 42.98
CA TYR A 221 12.24 32.09 44.00
C TYR A 221 11.95 33.59 44.16
#